data_AF-A0A2V1BVM4-F1
#
_entry.id   AF-A0A2V1BVM4-F1
#
_cell.length_a   1.000
_cell.length_b   1.000
_cell.length_c   1.000
_cell.angle_alpha   90.00
_cell.angle_beta   90.00
_cell.angle_gamma   90.00
#
_symmetry.space_group_name_H-M   'P 1'
#
loop_
_entity.id
_entity.type
_entity.pdbx_description
1 polymer ?
#
loop_
_entity_poly.entity_id
_entity_poly.type
_entity_poly.pdbx_seq_one_letter_code
_entity_poly.pdbx_strand_id
1 'polypeptide(L)'
;MSRVEAIGCSDIGKAEVQAVMRIPPQLHVERIDSSVRTSPNHNTHCRLYHTPNLLASMIEHPGPTPVPPSAPRRLRRRTKTDTEKSQRSLIKHYNTRVARYDTGLGAFKSQKETWEAQYKEYVGSLNLESIDLVDDDEDAAEEAEKLRKESAQTDLIAAAKPLVVFTHGRNSTLEDAHITAFCQGFGREAPILLFEDTRPELRRIHVFRTLVDSYPSIKAFSGRSAGARNAAKASIRDLNYRETHLREVLHRMRAKSWWIKLIKGDHSFEQWTEDEMENTLDIVGQIAAIWAKEENLDPDLSEMVLKSKIETGQAEWTAWQAPAPGTPKPGAFFTVTAEGGETATGARSFAFSIPPVEPRWTGNRDK
;
A
#
# COMPACT_ATOMS: atom_id res chain seq x y z
N MET A 1 22.28 -2.36 -18.87
CA MET A 1 20.97 -1.98 -18.31
C MET A 1 20.94 -2.53 -16.90
N SER A 2 20.82 -1.66 -15.89
CA SER A 2 20.75 -2.05 -14.48
C SER A 2 19.33 -2.44 -14.16
N ARG A 3 19.13 -3.69 -13.74
CA ARG A 3 17.91 -4.23 -13.14
C ARG A 3 17.33 -3.19 -12.18
N VAL A 4 16.14 -2.65 -12.44
CA VAL A 4 15.38 -1.92 -11.42
C VAL A 4 15.03 -2.95 -10.37
N GLU A 5 15.74 -2.86 -9.25
CA GLU A 5 15.46 -3.67 -8.09
C GLU A 5 14.00 -3.41 -7.68
N ALA A 6 13.27 -4.46 -7.32
CA ALA A 6 11.93 -4.32 -6.77
C ALA A 6 11.98 -3.25 -5.67
N ILE A 7 11.03 -2.29 -5.68
CA ILE A 7 10.98 -1.21 -4.69
C ILE A 7 10.93 -1.86 -3.31
N GLY A 8 12.04 -1.80 -2.59
CA GLY A 8 12.15 -2.34 -1.24
C GLY A 8 11.52 -1.37 -0.25
N CYS A 9 11.18 -1.86 0.94
CA CYS A 9 10.68 -0.97 2.00
C CYS A 9 11.63 0.21 2.28
N SER A 10 12.95 0.01 2.17
CA SER A 10 13.96 1.07 2.36
C SER A 10 13.86 2.23 1.37
N ASP A 11 13.21 2.04 0.23
CA ASP A 11 13.19 3.02 -0.87
C ASP A 11 11.95 3.90 -0.89
N ILE A 12 10.88 3.53 -0.15
CA ILE A 12 9.56 4.19 -0.16
C ILE A 12 9.66 5.70 0.10
N GLY A 13 10.66 6.18 0.86
CA GLY A 13 10.84 7.61 1.14
C GLY A 13 11.62 8.43 0.11
N LYS A 14 12.21 7.80 -0.91
CA LYS A 14 13.08 8.47 -1.88
C LYS A 14 12.23 9.22 -2.92
N ALA A 15 12.65 10.43 -3.30
CA ALA A 15 11.86 11.31 -4.18
C ALA A 15 11.49 10.66 -5.52
N GLU A 16 12.40 9.87 -6.09
CA GLU A 16 12.21 9.09 -7.30
C GLU A 16 11.13 8.01 -7.16
N VAL A 17 11.11 7.29 -6.03
CA VAL A 17 10.08 6.29 -5.74
C VAL A 17 8.74 6.96 -5.49
N GLN A 18 8.73 8.09 -4.77
CA GLN A 18 7.50 8.86 -4.58
C GLN A 18 6.92 9.34 -5.90
N ALA A 19 7.75 9.77 -6.84
CA ALA A 19 7.30 10.16 -8.16
C ALA A 19 6.66 8.99 -8.92
N VAL A 20 7.25 7.79 -8.84
CA VAL A 20 6.70 6.59 -9.47
C VAL A 20 5.36 6.18 -8.84
N MET A 21 5.26 6.16 -7.51
CA MET A 21 4.04 5.78 -6.80
C MET A 21 2.90 6.80 -6.96
N ARG A 22 3.22 8.10 -7.08
CA ARG A 22 2.26 9.21 -7.25
C ARG A 22 1.64 9.27 -8.63
N ILE A 23 2.36 8.85 -9.66
CA ILE A 23 1.77 8.78 -10.99
C ILE A 23 0.70 7.69 -10.87
N PRO A 24 -0.61 8.00 -11.01
CA PRO A 24 -1.61 6.95 -11.03
C PRO A 24 -1.16 6.00 -12.12
N PRO A 25 -0.72 4.78 -11.79
CA PRO A 25 -0.15 3.97 -12.83
C PRO A 25 -1.31 3.67 -13.77
N GLN A 26 -1.05 3.84 -15.06
CA GLN A 26 -1.90 3.35 -16.13
C GLN A 26 -2.17 1.83 -16.00
N LEU A 27 -1.56 1.16 -15.01
CA LEU A 27 -1.88 -0.16 -14.54
C LEU A 27 -3.33 -0.21 -14.07
N HIS A 28 -4.17 -0.68 -14.99
CA HIS A 28 -5.53 -1.07 -14.71
C HIS A 28 -5.53 -2.10 -13.57
N VAL A 29 -6.27 -1.79 -12.51
CA VAL A 29 -6.56 -2.74 -11.44
C VAL A 29 -7.90 -3.38 -11.79
N GLU A 30 -7.87 -4.67 -12.10
CA GLU A 30 -9.08 -5.43 -12.31
C GLU A 30 -9.80 -5.63 -10.98
N ARG A 31 -11.13 -5.50 -11.04
CA ARG A 31 -12.05 -5.78 -9.94
C ARG A 31 -12.88 -7.00 -10.29
N ILE A 32 -12.75 -8.06 -9.52
CA ILE A 32 -13.53 -9.28 -9.70
C ILE A 32 -14.45 -9.46 -8.49
N ASP A 33 -15.75 -9.38 -8.74
CA ASP A 33 -16.79 -9.65 -7.75
C ASP A 33 -17.18 -11.14 -7.82
N SER A 34 -17.23 -11.81 -6.67
CA SER A 34 -17.53 -13.24 -6.57
C SER A 34 -18.29 -13.56 -5.28
N SER A 35 -18.69 -14.81 -5.12
CA SER A 35 -19.37 -15.33 -3.93
C SER A 35 -18.70 -16.62 -3.48
N VAL A 36 -18.13 -16.61 -2.27
CA VAL A 36 -17.41 -17.77 -1.72
C VAL A 36 -18.26 -18.42 -0.63
N ARG A 37 -18.43 -19.74 -0.69
CA ARG A 37 -19.17 -20.48 0.34
C ARG A 37 -18.35 -20.54 1.63
N THR A 38 -18.78 -19.80 2.66
CA THR A 38 -18.08 -19.72 3.96
C THR A 38 -18.71 -20.56 5.06
N SER A 39 -19.88 -21.17 4.77
CA SER A 39 -20.54 -22.15 5.63
C SER A 39 -21.58 -22.95 4.83
N PRO A 40 -22.14 -24.05 5.37
CA PRO A 40 -23.11 -24.86 4.64
C PRO A 40 -24.29 -24.07 4.06
N ASN A 41 -24.76 -23.05 4.78
CA ASN A 41 -25.97 -22.29 4.44
C ASN A 41 -25.69 -20.83 4.04
N HIS A 42 -24.43 -20.44 3.83
CA HIS A 42 -24.14 -19.06 3.47
C HIS A 42 -22.96 -18.95 2.51
N ASN A 43 -23.18 -18.13 1.49
CA ASN A 43 -22.13 -17.56 0.67
C ASN A 43 -21.82 -16.15 1.18
N THR A 44 -20.55 -15.78 1.11
CA THR A 44 -20.06 -14.45 1.46
C THR A 44 -19.68 -13.76 0.16
N HIS A 45 -20.15 -12.53 -0.02
CA HIS A 45 -19.73 -11.71 -1.14
C HIS A 45 -18.25 -11.33 -0.96
N CYS A 46 -17.46 -11.62 -1.99
CA CYS A 46 -16.04 -11.33 -2.03
C CYS A 46 -15.71 -10.46 -3.24
N ARG A 47 -14.69 -9.63 -3.09
CA ARG A 47 -14.18 -8.76 -4.15
C ARG A 47 -12.68 -8.86 -4.19
N LEU A 48 -12.12 -9.12 -5.35
CA LEU A 48 -10.67 -9.16 -5.57
C LEU A 48 -10.24 -7.91 -6.32
N TYR A 49 -9.19 -7.25 -5.83
CA TYR A 49 -8.44 -6.27 -6.62
C TYR A 49 -7.07 -6.85 -6.95
N HIS A 50 -6.73 -6.86 -8.23
CA HIS A 50 -5.41 -7.26 -8.70
C HIS A 50 -5.08 -6.58 -10.02
N THR A 51 -3.80 -6.39 -10.29
CA THR A 51 -3.33 -6.05 -11.64
C THR A 51 -2.95 -7.35 -12.36
N PRO A 52 -3.66 -7.74 -13.43
CA PRO A 52 -3.25 -8.86 -14.28
C PRO A 52 -1.83 -8.63 -14.77
N ASN A 53 -1.05 -9.70 -14.91
CA ASN A 53 0.31 -9.63 -15.45
C ASN A 53 1.37 -8.96 -14.58
N LEU A 54 1.11 -8.69 -13.29
CA LEU A 54 2.21 -8.43 -12.32
C LEU A 54 3.28 -9.56 -12.32
N LEU A 55 2.93 -10.76 -12.81
CA LEU A 55 3.80 -11.92 -12.97
C LEU A 55 4.41 -12.10 -14.37
N ALA A 56 3.93 -11.41 -15.41
CA ALA A 56 4.39 -11.61 -16.78
C ALA A 56 5.42 -10.54 -17.13
N SER A 57 6.71 -10.89 -16.95
CA SER A 57 7.89 -10.17 -17.45
C SER A 57 7.77 -8.64 -17.42
N MET A 58 8.11 -8.03 -16.28
CA MET A 58 8.25 -6.57 -16.16
C MET A 58 9.21 -6.06 -17.25
N ILE A 59 8.66 -5.55 -18.35
CA ILE A 59 9.36 -4.54 -19.12
C ILE A 59 9.37 -3.32 -18.20
N GLU A 60 10.56 -2.89 -17.77
CA GLU A 60 10.71 -1.77 -16.85
C GLU A 60 10.07 -0.52 -17.48
N HIS A 61 9.18 0.15 -16.74
CA HIS A 61 8.71 1.47 -17.17
C HIS A 61 9.96 2.37 -17.32
N PRO A 62 10.12 3.12 -18.43
CA PRO A 62 11.34 3.88 -18.71
C PRO A 62 11.57 5.10 -17.79
N GLY A 63 10.88 5.18 -16.65
CA GLY A 63 10.87 6.34 -15.76
C GLY A 63 10.12 7.55 -16.34
N PRO A 64 10.22 8.72 -15.69
CA PRO A 64 9.59 9.95 -16.18
C PRO A 64 10.22 10.43 -17.49
N THR A 65 9.43 11.10 -18.33
CA THR A 65 9.94 11.67 -19.60
C THR A 65 11.11 12.62 -19.31
N PRO A 66 12.23 12.53 -20.06
CA PRO A 66 13.34 13.44 -19.91
C PRO A 66 12.87 14.91 -20.00
N VAL A 67 13.52 15.80 -19.25
CA VAL A 67 13.22 17.24 -19.25
C VAL A 67 14.28 17.99 -20.07
N PRO A 68 13.91 18.86 -21.02
CA PRO A 68 14.87 19.59 -21.82
C PRO A 68 15.68 20.59 -20.96
N PRO A 69 16.97 20.83 -21.30
CA PRO A 69 17.76 21.85 -20.61
C PRO A 69 17.12 23.23 -20.79
N SER A 70 17.28 24.10 -19.80
CA SER A 70 16.78 25.48 -19.90
C SER A 70 17.64 26.31 -20.86
N ALA A 71 16.99 26.98 -21.82
CA ALA A 71 17.68 27.87 -22.74
C ALA A 71 18.42 29.00 -22.00
N PRO A 72 19.66 29.35 -22.42
CA PRO A 72 20.39 30.46 -21.83
C PRO A 72 19.60 31.76 -22.03
N ARG A 73 19.47 32.56 -20.97
CA ARG A 73 18.82 33.86 -21.04
C ARG A 73 19.57 34.75 -22.04
N ARG A 74 18.82 35.47 -22.87
CA ARG A 74 19.38 36.45 -23.81
C ARG A 74 20.28 37.43 -23.07
N LEU A 75 21.41 37.80 -23.70
CA LEU A 75 22.27 38.87 -23.20
C LEU A 75 21.44 40.13 -22.98
N ARG A 76 21.66 40.78 -21.83
CA ARG A 76 21.06 42.09 -21.55
C ARG A 76 21.59 43.10 -22.58
N ARG A 77 20.73 44.03 -23.01
CA ARG A 77 21.17 45.17 -23.83
C ARG A 77 22.24 45.97 -23.10
N ARG A 78 23.25 46.42 -23.85
CA ARG A 78 24.35 47.26 -23.37
C ARG A 78 23.82 48.52 -22.69
N THR A 79 24.37 48.88 -21.53
CA THR A 79 24.13 50.18 -20.89
C THR A 79 25.28 51.14 -21.16
N LYS A 80 25.05 52.46 -21.05
CA LYS A 80 26.09 53.49 -21.26
C LYS A 80 27.31 53.32 -20.36
N THR A 81 27.17 52.61 -19.24
CA THR A 81 28.20 52.33 -18.25
C THR A 81 29.07 51.10 -18.57
N ASP A 82 28.73 50.31 -19.59
CA ASP A 82 29.47 49.09 -19.92
C ASP A 82 30.76 49.41 -20.70
N THR A 83 31.90 49.03 -20.10
CA THR A 83 33.20 49.06 -20.77
C THR A 83 33.30 47.97 -21.84
N GLU A 84 34.12 48.18 -22.86
CA GLU A 84 34.34 47.18 -23.92
C GLU A 84 34.86 45.85 -23.37
N LYS A 85 35.71 45.90 -22.34
CA LYS A 85 36.25 44.71 -21.68
C LYS A 85 35.13 43.90 -20.99
N SER A 86 34.21 44.60 -20.30
CA SER A 86 33.01 43.99 -19.72
C SER A 86 32.14 43.32 -20.79
N GLN A 87 31.94 44.02 -21.92
CA GLN A 87 31.14 43.50 -23.03
C GLN A 87 31.76 42.24 -23.67
N ARG A 88 33.07 42.24 -23.93
CA ARG A 88 33.77 41.05 -24.45
C ARG A 88 33.68 39.87 -23.49
N SER A 89 33.78 40.12 -22.18
CA SER A 89 33.62 39.09 -21.15
C SER A 89 32.20 38.51 -21.13
N LEU A 90 31.16 39.36 -21.19
CA LEU A 90 29.77 38.94 -21.25
C LEU A 90 29.48 38.09 -22.50
N ILE A 91 29.98 38.50 -23.67
CA ILE A 91 29.84 37.74 -24.91
C ILE A 91 30.53 36.38 -24.78
N LYS A 92 31.77 36.34 -24.27
CA LYS A 92 32.50 35.08 -24.05
C LYS A 92 31.74 34.15 -23.10
N HIS A 93 31.22 34.67 -21.99
CA HIS A 93 30.44 33.90 -21.03
C HIS A 93 29.13 33.38 -21.63
N TYR A 94 28.40 34.22 -22.39
CA TYR A 94 27.18 33.81 -23.09
C TYR A 94 27.45 32.72 -24.12
N ASN A 95 28.47 32.89 -24.97
CA ASN A 95 28.85 31.87 -25.97
C ASN A 95 29.21 30.54 -25.30
N THR A 96 29.88 30.59 -24.14
CA THR A 96 30.18 29.38 -23.34
C THR A 96 28.89 28.72 -22.83
N ARG A 97 27.89 29.51 -22.39
CA ARG A 97 26.58 28.99 -21.96
C ARG A 97 25.77 28.41 -23.12
N VAL A 98 25.81 29.04 -24.29
CA VAL A 98 25.18 28.53 -25.52
C VAL A 98 25.80 27.19 -25.90
N ALA A 99 27.13 27.09 -25.95
CA ALA A 99 27.81 25.82 -26.26
C ALA A 99 27.44 24.70 -25.27
N ARG A 100 27.32 24.99 -23.97
CA ARG A 100 26.86 24.03 -22.96
C ARG A 100 25.39 23.63 -23.17
N TYR A 101 24.53 24.59 -23.51
CA TYR A 101 23.13 24.34 -23.82
C TYR A 101 22.98 23.44 -25.05
N ASP A 102 23.71 23.72 -26.13
CA ASP A 102 23.66 22.92 -27.36
C ASP A 102 24.14 21.48 -27.11
N THR A 103 25.21 21.32 -26.33
CA THR A 103 25.69 20.00 -25.89
C THR A 103 24.63 19.25 -25.06
N GLY A 104 24.03 19.94 -24.09
CA GLY A 104 22.95 19.37 -23.26
C GLY A 104 21.70 19.03 -24.07
N LEU A 105 21.36 19.83 -25.08
CA LEU A 105 20.22 19.61 -25.96
C LEU A 105 20.44 18.37 -26.84
N GLY A 106 21.67 18.13 -27.29
CA GLY A 106 22.05 16.90 -27.98
C GLY A 106 21.86 15.65 -27.09
N ALA A 107 22.36 15.69 -25.85
CA ALA A 107 22.19 14.60 -24.89
C ALA A 107 20.71 14.35 -24.57
N PHE A 108 19.92 15.41 -24.39
CA PHE A 108 18.47 15.32 -24.15
C PHE A 108 17.74 14.62 -25.30
N LYS A 109 18.04 14.97 -26.56
CA LYS A 109 17.40 14.32 -27.72
C LYS A 109 17.66 12.81 -27.75
N SER A 110 18.90 12.40 -27.52
CA SER A 110 19.28 10.99 -27.48
C SER A 110 18.61 10.24 -26.31
N GLN A 111 18.54 10.86 -25.12
CA GLN A 111 17.80 10.31 -23.98
C GLN A 111 16.31 10.18 -24.28
N LYS A 112 15.72 11.19 -24.92
CA LYS A 112 14.30 11.19 -25.30
C LYS A 112 13.97 10.08 -26.30
N GLU A 113 14.79 9.91 -27.34
CA GLU A 113 14.60 8.82 -28.31
C GLU A 113 14.71 7.44 -27.65
N THR A 114 15.68 7.26 -26.74
CA THR A 114 15.82 6.01 -25.98
C THR A 114 14.60 5.76 -25.10
N TRP A 115 14.14 6.79 -24.39
CA TRP A 115 12.94 6.72 -23.55
C TRP A 115 11.69 6.39 -24.38
N GLU A 116 11.49 7.02 -25.55
CA GLU A 116 10.34 6.75 -26.43
C GLU A 116 10.35 5.31 -26.96
N ALA A 117 11.52 4.76 -27.30
CA ALA A 117 11.65 3.37 -27.74
C ALA A 117 11.28 2.39 -26.62
N GLN A 118 11.82 2.60 -25.41
CA GLN A 118 11.50 1.78 -24.23
C GLN A 118 10.03 1.90 -23.84
N TYR A 119 9.45 3.10 -23.93
CA TYR A 119 8.03 3.33 -23.65
C TYR A 119 7.14 2.58 -24.63
N LYS A 120 7.49 2.58 -25.93
CA LYS A 120 6.75 1.84 -26.95
C LYS A 120 6.79 0.32 -26.70
N GLU A 121 7.95 -0.20 -26.31
CA GLU A 121 8.10 -1.61 -25.94
C GLU A 121 7.28 -1.95 -24.69
N TYR A 122 7.36 -1.11 -23.65
CA TYR A 122 6.55 -1.22 -22.44
C TYR A 122 5.05 -1.25 -22.75
N VAL A 123 4.53 -0.29 -23.51
CA VAL A 123 3.12 -0.24 -23.90
C VAL A 123 2.72 -1.47 -24.73
N GLY A 124 3.56 -1.93 -25.65
CA GLY A 124 3.31 -3.15 -26.41
C GLY A 124 3.19 -4.41 -25.53
N SER A 125 3.96 -4.48 -24.45
CA SER A 125 3.90 -5.60 -23.50
C SER A 125 2.66 -5.61 -22.61
N LEU A 126 1.97 -4.47 -22.47
CA LEU A 126 0.73 -4.38 -21.71
C LEU A 126 -0.45 -5.10 -22.39
N ASN A 127 -0.26 -5.63 -23.61
CA ASN A 127 -1.20 -6.48 -24.34
C ASN A 127 -2.64 -5.96 -24.35
N LEU A 128 -2.80 -4.64 -24.51
CA LEU A 128 -4.10 -3.96 -24.48
C LEU A 128 -4.97 -4.22 -25.73
N GLU A 129 -4.40 -4.84 -26.77
CA GLU A 129 -5.12 -5.12 -28.02
C GLU A 129 -5.88 -6.46 -28.02
N SER A 130 -5.81 -7.28 -26.96
CA SER A 130 -6.50 -8.58 -26.91
C SER A 130 -7.84 -8.57 -26.18
N ILE A 131 -8.49 -7.41 -26.03
CA ILE A 131 -9.90 -7.34 -25.62
C ILE A 131 -10.73 -7.51 -26.91
N ASP A 132 -10.75 -8.74 -27.42
CA ASP A 132 -11.65 -9.13 -28.50
C ASP A 132 -13.09 -9.06 -27.96
N LEU A 133 -13.88 -8.14 -28.54
CA LEU A 133 -15.32 -8.15 -28.43
C LEU A 133 -15.80 -9.41 -29.15
N VAL A 134 -16.20 -10.42 -28.39
CA VAL A 134 -16.78 -11.66 -28.92
C VAL A 134 -18.20 -11.34 -29.36
N ASP A 135 -18.44 -11.39 -30.67
CA ASP A 135 -19.76 -11.33 -31.28
C ASP A 135 -20.54 -12.63 -30.99
N ASP A 136 -21.79 -12.45 -30.57
CA ASP A 136 -22.74 -13.47 -30.15
C ASP A 136 -23.24 -14.33 -31.33
N ASP A 137 -23.21 -15.66 -31.17
CA ASP A 137 -24.02 -16.59 -31.96
C ASP A 137 -24.55 -17.73 -31.06
N GLU A 138 -25.85 -17.99 -31.23
CA GLU A 138 -26.85 -18.30 -30.21
C GLU A 138 -27.11 -19.81 -29.91
N ASP A 139 -27.38 -20.07 -28.62
CA ASP A 139 -28.45 -20.95 -28.07
C ASP A 139 -28.26 -22.45 -27.81
N ALA A 140 -27.19 -23.13 -28.25
CA ALA A 140 -27.02 -24.57 -27.89
C ALA A 140 -25.65 -24.95 -27.32
N ALA A 141 -24.61 -24.16 -27.62
CA ALA A 141 -23.34 -24.22 -26.90
C ALA A 141 -23.44 -23.52 -25.54
N GLU A 142 -24.38 -22.59 -25.37
CA GLU A 142 -24.46 -21.67 -24.25
C GLU A 142 -24.69 -22.38 -22.91
N GLU A 143 -25.48 -23.45 -22.83
CA GLU A 143 -25.77 -24.09 -21.54
C GLU A 143 -24.63 -25.03 -21.07
N ALA A 144 -23.99 -25.75 -22.01
CA ALA A 144 -22.81 -26.56 -21.73
C ALA A 144 -21.55 -25.72 -21.54
N GLU A 145 -21.45 -24.58 -22.23
CA GLU A 145 -20.41 -23.58 -22.05
C GLU A 145 -20.66 -22.72 -20.81
N LYS A 146 -21.90 -22.51 -20.36
CA LYS A 146 -22.21 -21.90 -19.06
C LYS A 146 -21.83 -22.82 -17.91
N LEU A 147 -22.13 -24.11 -17.97
CA LEU A 147 -21.65 -25.10 -16.99
C LEU A 147 -20.13 -25.30 -17.05
N ARG A 148 -19.53 -25.28 -18.25
CA ARG A 148 -18.07 -25.31 -18.40
C ARG A 148 -17.42 -24.01 -17.96
N LYS A 149 -17.97 -22.83 -18.22
CA LYS A 149 -17.49 -21.54 -17.71
C LYS A 149 -17.70 -21.47 -16.20
N GLU A 150 -18.79 -21.99 -15.64
CA GLU A 150 -18.97 -22.09 -14.19
C GLU A 150 -17.96 -23.07 -13.53
N SER A 151 -17.51 -24.11 -14.24
CA SER A 151 -16.50 -25.06 -13.71
C SER A 151 -15.04 -24.78 -14.12
N ALA A 152 -14.82 -24.01 -15.19
CA ALA A 152 -13.53 -23.67 -15.81
C ALA A 152 -13.22 -22.17 -15.76
N GLN A 153 -14.10 -21.36 -15.16
CA GLN A 153 -13.73 -20.18 -14.36
C GLN A 153 -12.97 -20.70 -13.14
N THR A 154 -11.83 -21.31 -13.46
CA THR A 154 -10.65 -21.51 -12.64
C THR A 154 -10.68 -20.42 -11.62
N ASP A 155 -10.96 -20.77 -10.36
CA ASP A 155 -11.27 -19.83 -9.29
C ASP A 155 -10.34 -18.61 -9.43
N LEU A 156 -10.86 -17.52 -10.01
CA LEU A 156 -10.04 -16.40 -10.48
C LEU A 156 -9.30 -15.79 -9.28
N ILE A 157 -9.91 -15.91 -8.10
CA ILE A 157 -9.32 -15.57 -6.81
C ILE A 157 -8.13 -16.49 -6.53
N ALA A 158 -8.28 -17.81 -6.65
CA ALA A 158 -7.16 -18.74 -6.48
C ALA A 158 -6.04 -18.51 -7.50
N ALA A 159 -6.37 -18.20 -8.76
CA ALA A 159 -5.40 -17.90 -9.82
C ALA A 159 -4.60 -16.62 -9.52
N ALA A 160 -5.27 -15.58 -9.00
CA ALA A 160 -4.64 -14.34 -8.60
C ALA A 160 -3.75 -14.48 -7.34
N LYS A 161 -3.92 -15.53 -6.54
CA LYS A 161 -3.12 -15.79 -5.32
C LYS A 161 -3.11 -14.57 -4.37
N PRO A 162 -4.26 -14.16 -3.81
CA PRO A 162 -4.35 -13.04 -2.89
C PRO A 162 -3.35 -13.18 -1.74
N LEU A 163 -2.64 -12.10 -1.46
CA LEU A 163 -1.65 -12.02 -0.38
C LEU A 163 -2.31 -11.66 0.95
N VAL A 164 -3.36 -10.85 0.89
CA VAL A 164 -4.07 -10.31 2.05
C VAL A 164 -5.56 -10.50 1.87
N VAL A 165 -6.23 -10.80 2.99
CA VAL A 165 -7.69 -10.69 3.07
C VAL A 165 -8.10 -9.49 3.92
N PHE A 166 -9.11 -8.76 3.46
CA PHE A 166 -9.56 -7.50 4.02
C PHE A 166 -11.08 -7.50 4.28
N THR A 167 -11.53 -6.81 5.33
CA THR A 167 -12.96 -6.55 5.53
C THR A 167 -13.25 -5.14 6.00
N HIS A 168 -14.46 -4.68 5.69
CA HIS A 168 -14.95 -3.36 6.01
C HIS A 168 -15.21 -3.15 7.51
N GLY A 169 -15.48 -1.90 7.89
CA GLY A 169 -15.83 -1.48 9.23
C GLY A 169 -17.28 -1.79 9.64
N ARG A 170 -17.75 -1.13 10.70
CA ARG A 170 -19.17 -1.19 11.09
C ARG A 170 -19.95 -0.20 10.22
N ASN A 171 -21.10 -0.59 9.71
CA ASN A 171 -22.00 0.24 8.89
C ASN A 171 -21.34 0.80 7.61
N SER A 172 -20.38 0.06 7.05
CA SER A 172 -19.70 0.37 5.79
C SER A 172 -19.88 -0.81 4.83
N THR A 173 -19.73 -0.59 3.53
CA THR A 173 -19.73 -1.65 2.51
C THR A 173 -18.38 -1.70 1.79
N LEU A 174 -18.21 -2.63 0.86
CA LEU A 174 -17.05 -2.65 -0.03
C LEU A 174 -17.09 -1.56 -1.12
N GLU A 175 -18.18 -0.80 -1.22
CA GLU A 175 -18.35 0.32 -2.17
C GLU A 175 -17.91 1.66 -1.60
N ASP A 176 -17.64 1.75 -0.29
CA ASP A 176 -17.14 2.96 0.32
C ASP A 176 -15.85 3.44 -0.38
N ALA A 177 -15.83 4.68 -0.88
CA ALA A 177 -14.76 5.22 -1.71
C ALA A 177 -13.36 5.08 -1.08
N HIS A 178 -13.23 5.31 0.23
CA HIS A 178 -11.95 5.14 0.94
C HIS A 178 -11.47 3.68 1.03
N ILE A 179 -12.40 2.69 1.06
CA ILE A 179 -12.04 1.26 1.00
C ILE A 179 -11.59 0.93 -0.42
N THR A 180 -12.34 1.38 -1.43
CA THR A 180 -12.02 1.20 -2.85
C THR A 180 -10.64 1.77 -3.18
N ALA A 181 -10.36 3.03 -2.83
CA ALA A 181 -9.08 3.67 -3.07
C ALA A 181 -7.90 2.90 -2.44
N PHE A 182 -8.02 2.53 -1.16
CA PHE A 182 -7.00 1.71 -0.49
C PHE A 182 -6.77 0.37 -1.18
N CYS A 183 -7.85 -0.34 -1.55
CA CYS A 183 -7.73 -1.68 -2.13
C CYS A 183 -7.27 -1.66 -3.57
N GLN A 184 -7.63 -0.64 -4.35
CA GLN A 184 -7.05 -0.41 -5.67
C GLN A 184 -5.55 -0.14 -5.54
N GLY A 185 -5.13 0.75 -4.63
CA GLY A 185 -3.73 1.03 -4.36
C GLY A 185 -2.94 -0.22 -4.00
N PHE A 186 -3.51 -1.05 -3.12
CA PHE A 186 -2.92 -2.34 -2.77
C PHE A 186 -2.85 -3.28 -3.98
N GLY A 187 -3.94 -3.40 -4.76
CA GLY A 187 -4.09 -4.27 -5.92
C GLY A 187 -3.07 -4.04 -7.04
N ARG A 188 -2.53 -2.81 -7.15
CA ARG A 188 -1.44 -2.45 -8.07
C ARG A 188 -0.13 -3.14 -7.76
N GLU A 189 0.08 -3.45 -6.49
CA GLU A 189 1.34 -3.96 -5.96
C GLU A 189 1.26 -5.45 -5.59
N ALA A 190 0.09 -5.89 -5.11
CA ALA A 190 -0.19 -7.27 -4.76
C ALA A 190 -1.71 -7.55 -4.78
N PRO A 191 -2.15 -8.76 -5.11
CA PRO A 191 -3.57 -9.10 -5.08
C PRO A 191 -4.16 -9.08 -3.66
N ILE A 192 -5.33 -8.46 -3.49
CA ILE A 192 -6.05 -8.35 -2.21
C ILE A 192 -7.49 -8.83 -2.34
N LEU A 193 -7.89 -9.73 -1.44
CA LEU A 193 -9.24 -10.29 -1.38
C LEU A 193 -10.05 -9.61 -0.28
N LEU A 194 -11.16 -9.00 -0.62
CA LEU A 194 -12.09 -8.39 0.31
C LEU A 194 -13.29 -9.29 0.52
N PHE A 195 -13.93 -9.18 1.68
CA PHE A 195 -15.26 -9.74 1.88
C PHE A 195 -16.18 -8.79 2.64
N GLU A 196 -17.47 -8.88 2.28
CA GLU A 196 -18.55 -8.15 2.93
C GLU A 196 -19.34 -9.07 3.86
N ASP A 197 -19.45 -8.68 5.13
CA ASP A 197 -20.29 -9.39 6.08
C ASP A 197 -20.73 -8.45 7.22
N THR A 198 -22.01 -8.07 7.20
CA THR A 198 -22.60 -7.15 8.19
C THR A 198 -23.01 -7.83 9.50
N ARG A 199 -22.81 -9.15 9.61
CA ARG A 199 -23.22 -9.97 10.77
C ARG A 199 -22.27 -9.80 11.97
N PRO A 200 -22.57 -10.44 13.12
CA PRO A 200 -21.78 -10.29 14.34
C PRO A 200 -20.28 -10.61 14.17
N GLU A 201 -19.50 -10.08 15.10
CA GLU A 201 -18.04 -10.15 15.10
C GLU A 201 -17.46 -11.56 14.89
N LEU A 202 -17.98 -12.54 15.65
CA LEU A 202 -17.52 -13.93 15.57
C LEU A 202 -17.71 -14.53 14.17
N ARG A 203 -18.75 -14.12 13.45
CA ARG A 203 -18.99 -14.57 12.08
C ARG A 203 -17.91 -14.04 11.14
N ARG A 204 -17.55 -12.76 11.26
CA ARG A 204 -16.47 -12.16 10.44
C ARG A 204 -15.12 -12.83 10.69
N ILE A 205 -14.81 -13.16 11.95
CA ILE A 205 -13.60 -13.91 12.32
C ILE A 205 -13.60 -15.31 11.67
N HIS A 206 -14.74 -15.99 11.66
CA HIS A 206 -14.89 -17.29 10.97
C HIS A 206 -14.69 -17.18 9.47
N VAL A 207 -15.23 -16.13 8.83
CA VAL A 207 -15.06 -15.87 7.39
C VAL A 207 -13.58 -15.67 7.05
N PHE A 208 -12.84 -14.86 7.81
CA PHE A 208 -11.39 -14.69 7.63
C PHE A 208 -10.65 -16.03 7.55
N ARG A 209 -10.91 -16.92 8.51
CA ARG A 209 -10.24 -18.22 8.58
C ARG A 209 -10.65 -19.13 7.44
N THR A 210 -11.94 -19.16 7.13
CA THR A 210 -12.44 -19.97 6.00
C THR A 210 -11.81 -19.53 4.68
N LEU A 211 -11.66 -18.22 4.44
CA LEU A 211 -11.00 -17.72 3.24
C LEU A 211 -9.52 -18.06 3.20
N VAL A 212 -8.79 -18.02 4.33
CA VAL A 212 -7.39 -18.47 4.37
C VAL A 212 -7.25 -19.96 4.11
N ASP A 213 -8.16 -20.78 4.64
CA ASP A 213 -8.17 -22.22 4.39
C ASP A 213 -8.45 -22.53 2.91
N SER A 214 -9.34 -21.75 2.27
CA SER A 214 -9.63 -21.86 0.83
C SER A 214 -8.53 -21.29 -0.07
N TYR A 215 -7.80 -20.27 0.39
CA TYR A 215 -6.78 -19.55 -0.39
C TYR A 215 -5.45 -19.49 0.38
N PRO A 216 -4.63 -20.57 0.32
CA PRO A 216 -3.38 -20.67 1.10
C PRO A 216 -2.30 -19.62 0.77
N SER A 217 -2.46 -18.86 -0.32
CA SER A 217 -1.57 -17.74 -0.65
C SER A 217 -1.69 -16.57 0.32
N ILE A 218 -2.81 -16.47 1.04
CA ILE A 218 -3.07 -15.38 1.97
C ILE A 218 -2.15 -15.50 3.18
N LYS A 219 -1.34 -14.47 3.41
CA LYS A 219 -0.37 -14.41 4.51
C LYS A 219 -0.78 -13.45 5.63
N ALA A 220 -1.71 -12.54 5.38
CA ALA A 220 -2.13 -11.55 6.38
C ALA A 220 -3.62 -11.24 6.37
N PHE A 221 -4.10 -10.82 7.55
CA PHE A 221 -5.45 -10.31 7.78
C PHE A 221 -5.42 -8.79 7.89
N SER A 222 -6.37 -8.11 7.26
CA SER A 222 -6.50 -6.65 7.29
C SER A 222 -7.97 -6.23 7.39
N GLY A 223 -8.22 -4.96 7.69
CA GLY A 223 -9.56 -4.40 7.69
C GLY A 223 -9.60 -2.96 8.15
N ARG A 224 -10.77 -2.33 8.03
CA ARG A 224 -11.04 -0.96 8.52
C ARG A 224 -11.76 -1.00 9.87
N SER A 225 -11.36 -0.19 10.84
CA SER A 225 -12.11 0.03 12.10
C SER A 225 -12.47 -1.30 12.80
N ALA A 226 -13.75 -1.61 13.00
CA ALA A 226 -14.22 -2.89 13.52
C ALA A 226 -13.70 -4.10 12.71
N GLY A 227 -13.52 -3.96 11.39
CA GLY A 227 -12.89 -4.97 10.54
C GLY A 227 -11.43 -5.23 10.89
N ALA A 228 -10.65 -4.18 11.19
CA ALA A 228 -9.26 -4.31 11.66
C ALA A 228 -9.18 -5.08 12.98
N ARG A 229 -10.12 -4.80 13.89
CA ARG A 229 -10.23 -5.53 15.16
C ARG A 229 -10.54 -7.02 14.93
N ASN A 230 -11.38 -7.34 13.96
CA ASN A 230 -11.71 -8.73 13.61
C ASN A 230 -10.54 -9.43 12.95
N ALA A 231 -9.80 -8.74 12.09
CA ALA A 231 -8.55 -9.24 11.50
C ALA A 231 -7.52 -9.58 12.58
N ALA A 232 -7.34 -8.69 13.56
CA ALA A 232 -6.46 -8.95 14.71
C ALA A 232 -6.96 -10.11 15.58
N LYS A 233 -8.27 -10.28 15.75
CA LYS A 233 -8.84 -11.44 16.45
C LYS A 233 -8.69 -12.74 15.66
N ALA A 234 -8.82 -12.68 14.34
CA ALA A 234 -8.67 -13.82 13.45
C ALA A 234 -7.22 -14.34 13.39
N SER A 235 -6.22 -13.45 13.53
CA SER A 235 -4.80 -13.81 13.58
C SER A 235 -4.43 -14.65 14.81
N ILE A 236 -5.22 -14.55 15.87
CA ILE A 236 -5.05 -15.35 17.08
C ILE A 236 -5.78 -16.66 16.86
N ARG A 237 -5.06 -17.78 16.83
CA ARG A 237 -5.65 -19.11 16.60
C ARG A 237 -6.62 -19.57 17.71
N ASP A 238 -6.55 -18.98 18.89
CA ASP A 238 -7.30 -19.44 20.07
C ASP A 238 -8.70 -18.80 20.16
N LEU A 239 -9.76 -19.61 20.02
CA LEU A 239 -11.17 -19.18 19.92
C LEU A 239 -11.78 -18.71 21.24
N ASN A 240 -11.15 -18.97 22.39
CA ASN A 240 -11.67 -18.61 23.71
C ASN A 240 -11.41 -17.13 24.10
N TYR A 241 -11.27 -16.27 23.11
CA TYR A 241 -10.79 -14.90 23.27
C TYR A 241 -11.91 -13.92 23.69
N ARG A 242 -11.86 -13.40 24.92
CA ARG A 242 -12.69 -12.27 25.38
C ARG A 242 -12.07 -10.93 24.96
N GLU A 243 -12.92 -9.92 24.75
CA GLU A 243 -12.56 -8.58 24.23
C GLU A 243 -11.53 -7.82 25.11
N THR A 244 -11.41 -8.18 26.39
CA THR A 244 -10.40 -7.65 27.34
C THR A 244 -8.96 -7.94 26.94
N HIS A 245 -8.71 -8.87 26.02
CA HIS A 245 -7.37 -9.34 25.68
C HIS A 245 -6.76 -8.67 24.45
N LEU A 246 -7.40 -7.73 23.75
CA LEU A 246 -6.75 -7.04 22.61
C LEU A 246 -5.44 -6.33 23.04
N ARG A 247 -5.39 -5.86 24.30
CA ARG A 247 -4.16 -5.32 24.91
C ARG A 247 -3.12 -6.39 25.20
N GLU A 248 -3.57 -7.58 25.60
CA GLU A 248 -2.70 -8.73 25.83
C GLU A 248 -2.17 -9.32 24.51
N VAL A 249 -2.93 -9.21 23.42
CA VAL A 249 -2.50 -9.52 22.05
C VAL A 249 -1.40 -8.57 21.63
N LEU A 250 -1.61 -7.26 21.73
CA LEU A 250 -0.58 -6.26 21.40
C LEU A 250 0.69 -6.45 22.24
N HIS A 251 0.54 -6.84 23.50
CA HIS A 251 1.64 -7.10 24.43
C HIS A 251 2.38 -8.43 24.16
N ARG A 252 1.66 -9.48 23.75
CA ARG A 252 2.23 -10.79 23.38
C ARG A 252 2.70 -10.85 21.93
N MET A 253 2.21 -9.95 21.09
CA MET A 253 2.66 -9.80 19.70
C MET A 253 4.09 -9.28 19.71
N ARG A 254 5.03 -10.22 19.59
CA ARG A 254 6.39 -9.95 19.07
C ARG A 254 6.37 -9.69 17.56
N ALA A 255 5.27 -9.14 17.06
CA ALA A 255 5.10 -8.87 15.65
C ALA A 255 5.90 -7.60 15.31
N LYS A 256 6.53 -7.60 14.13
CA LYS A 256 7.09 -6.37 13.57
C LYS A 256 5.92 -5.40 13.39
N SER A 257 5.82 -4.40 14.27
CA SER A 257 4.76 -3.41 14.25
C SER A 257 5.25 -2.18 13.51
N TRP A 258 4.40 -1.63 12.67
CA TRP A 258 4.62 -0.37 12.00
C TRP A 258 3.33 0.45 12.04
N TRP A 259 3.46 1.75 11.86
CA TRP A 259 2.30 2.62 11.74
C TRP A 259 2.54 3.74 10.74
N ILE A 260 1.51 4.00 9.94
CA ILE A 260 1.44 5.18 9.09
C ILE A 260 0.54 6.18 9.78
N LYS A 261 1.09 7.35 10.10
CA LYS A 261 0.30 8.46 10.62
C LYS A 261 -0.18 9.34 9.48
N LEU A 262 -1.50 9.36 9.27
CA LEU A 262 -2.16 10.29 8.34
C LEU A 262 -2.36 11.64 9.03
N ILE A 263 -1.77 12.70 8.48
CA ILE A 263 -1.95 14.05 9.00
C ILE A 263 -3.28 14.63 8.48
N LYS A 264 -4.10 15.14 9.41
CA LYS A 264 -5.49 15.63 9.20
C LYS A 264 -6.52 14.54 8.86
N GLY A 265 -6.15 13.27 8.84
CA GLY A 265 -7.13 12.19 8.69
C GLY A 265 -7.92 12.04 9.99
N ASP A 266 -9.24 12.02 9.90
CA ASP A 266 -10.12 11.52 10.95
C ASP A 266 -10.58 10.08 10.60
N HIS A 267 -11.53 9.53 11.36
CA HIS A 267 -11.96 8.15 11.16
C HIS A 267 -12.79 7.92 9.88
N SER A 268 -13.45 8.98 9.41
CA SER A 268 -14.40 8.97 8.30
C SER A 268 -13.88 9.68 7.05
N PHE A 269 -12.75 10.36 7.15
CA PHE A 269 -12.17 11.27 6.16
C PHE A 269 -13.11 12.44 5.79
N GLU A 270 -13.96 12.89 6.72
CA GLU A 270 -14.99 13.90 6.46
C GLU A 270 -14.43 15.27 6.05
N GLN A 271 -13.21 15.58 6.46
CA GLN A 271 -12.56 16.86 6.17
C GLN A 271 -11.77 16.88 4.87
N TRP A 272 -11.68 15.75 4.17
CA TRP A 272 -10.87 15.62 2.96
C TRP A 272 -11.76 15.75 1.73
N THR A 273 -11.21 16.31 0.66
CA THR A 273 -11.87 16.18 -0.64
C THR A 273 -11.79 14.74 -1.13
N GLU A 274 -12.68 14.37 -2.07
CA GLU A 274 -12.67 13.05 -2.70
C GLU A 274 -11.29 12.75 -3.31
N ASP A 275 -10.73 13.69 -4.09
CA ASP A 275 -9.39 13.58 -4.66
C ASP A 275 -8.29 13.41 -3.60
N GLU A 276 -8.34 14.15 -2.49
CA GLU A 276 -7.35 14.02 -1.40
C GLU A 276 -7.40 12.64 -0.76
N MET A 277 -8.61 12.13 -0.52
CA MET A 277 -8.87 10.81 0.04
C MET A 277 -8.44 9.70 -0.90
N GLU A 278 -8.87 9.74 -2.15
CA GLU A 278 -8.51 8.72 -3.13
C GLU A 278 -7.00 8.64 -3.34
N ASN A 279 -6.35 9.77 -3.65
CA ASN A 279 -4.91 9.80 -3.89
C ASN A 279 -4.11 9.36 -2.67
N THR A 280 -4.52 9.80 -1.48
CA THR A 280 -3.79 9.45 -0.25
C THR A 280 -3.96 7.97 0.08
N LEU A 281 -5.19 7.45 0.03
CA LEU A 281 -5.46 6.07 0.44
C LEU A 281 -4.97 5.07 -0.59
N ASP A 282 -4.95 5.44 -1.87
CA ASP A 282 -4.29 4.67 -2.92
C ASP A 282 -2.81 4.44 -2.58
N ILE A 283 -2.08 5.51 -2.25
CA ILE A 283 -0.67 5.44 -1.84
C ILE A 283 -0.51 4.60 -0.56
N VAL A 284 -1.40 4.75 0.42
CA VAL A 284 -1.39 3.93 1.64
C VAL A 284 -1.57 2.44 1.31
N GLY A 285 -2.44 2.13 0.35
CA GLY A 285 -2.63 0.79 -0.19
C GLY A 285 -1.37 0.21 -0.81
N GLN A 286 -0.72 0.98 -1.70
CA GLN A 286 0.54 0.57 -2.33
C GLN A 286 1.64 0.31 -1.28
N ILE A 287 1.81 1.22 -0.31
CA ILE A 287 2.79 1.06 0.78
C ILE A 287 2.49 -0.17 1.62
N ALA A 288 1.23 -0.43 1.94
CA ALA A 288 0.81 -1.61 2.69
C ALA A 288 1.08 -2.90 1.91
N ALA A 289 0.94 -2.90 0.58
CA ALA A 289 1.24 -4.04 -0.26
C ALA A 289 2.74 -4.32 -0.38
N ILE A 290 3.57 -3.27 -0.56
CA ILE A 290 5.04 -3.40 -0.52
C ILE A 290 5.46 -3.99 0.82
N TRP A 291 4.88 -3.49 1.92
CA TRP A 291 5.13 -4.01 3.25
C TRP A 291 4.73 -5.48 3.40
N ALA A 292 3.56 -5.87 2.89
CA ALA A 292 3.07 -7.25 2.96
C ALA A 292 3.93 -8.23 2.15
N LYS A 293 4.64 -7.76 1.12
CA LYS A 293 5.59 -8.55 0.32
C LYS A 293 6.95 -8.73 1.00
N GLU A 294 7.35 -7.79 1.86
CA GLU A 294 8.68 -7.75 2.45
C GLU A 294 8.85 -8.75 3.60
N GLU A 295 9.75 -9.72 3.44
CA GLU A 295 10.06 -10.70 4.49
C GLU A 295 11.10 -10.15 5.49
N ASN A 296 11.97 -9.24 5.04
CA ASN A 296 13.15 -8.77 5.78
C ASN A 296 13.07 -7.30 6.18
N LEU A 297 11.96 -6.92 6.83
CA LEU A 297 11.82 -5.60 7.42
C LEU A 297 12.83 -5.37 8.55
N ASP A 298 13.48 -4.20 8.52
CA ASP A 298 14.31 -3.67 9.60
C ASP A 298 13.43 -3.42 10.85
N PRO A 299 13.65 -4.13 11.96
CA PRO A 299 12.84 -3.96 13.16
C PRO A 299 13.01 -2.59 13.83
N ASP A 300 14.07 -1.85 13.51
CA ASP A 300 14.32 -0.52 14.08
C ASP A 300 13.59 0.59 13.31
N LEU A 301 13.04 0.31 12.13
CA LEU A 301 12.31 1.26 11.29
C LEU A 301 10.81 0.91 11.27
N SER A 302 10.02 1.60 12.10
CA SER A 302 8.60 1.28 12.32
C SER A 302 7.63 2.40 12.04
N GLU A 303 8.09 3.63 11.76
CA GLU A 303 7.21 4.79 11.63
C GLU A 303 7.31 5.43 10.26
N MET A 304 6.16 5.78 9.68
CA MET A 304 6.10 6.61 8.50
C MET A 304 5.02 7.68 8.68
N VAL A 305 5.32 8.90 8.25
CA VAL A 305 4.35 9.99 8.27
C VAL A 305 3.90 10.24 6.85
N LEU A 306 2.58 10.25 6.63
CA LEU A 306 1.98 10.55 5.33
C LEU A 306 1.01 11.73 5.48
N LYS A 307 1.06 12.65 4.53
CA LYS A 307 0.33 13.93 4.55
C LYS A 307 -0.23 14.21 3.16
N SER A 308 -1.45 14.68 3.05
CA SER A 308 -1.92 15.31 1.82
C SER A 308 -1.41 16.75 1.75
N LYS A 309 -0.86 17.13 0.60
CA LYS A 309 -0.47 18.52 0.31
C LYS A 309 -1.68 19.30 -0.17
N ILE A 310 -2.24 20.12 0.73
CA ILE A 310 -3.45 20.94 0.53
C ILE A 310 -3.50 21.63 -0.84
N GLU A 311 -2.37 22.17 -1.29
CA GLU A 311 -2.31 22.97 -2.53
C GLU A 311 -2.46 22.13 -3.81
N THR A 312 -2.14 20.82 -3.73
CA THR A 312 -2.02 19.95 -4.91
C THR A 312 -2.83 18.67 -4.81
N GLY A 313 -3.38 18.35 -3.64
CA GLY A 313 -3.98 17.04 -3.33
C GLY A 313 -3.00 15.87 -3.32
N GLN A 314 -1.71 16.10 -3.58
CA GLN A 314 -0.71 15.03 -3.67
C GLN A 314 -0.31 14.52 -2.28
N ALA A 315 -0.19 13.19 -2.17
CA ALA A 315 0.36 12.56 -0.98
C ALA A 315 1.89 12.79 -0.89
N GLU A 316 2.35 13.27 0.25
CA GLU A 316 3.76 13.37 0.65
C GLU A 316 3.99 12.47 1.85
N TRP A 317 5.03 11.65 1.80
CA TRP A 317 5.38 10.77 2.91
C TRP A 317 6.88 10.77 3.19
N THR A 318 7.25 10.30 4.36
CA THR A 318 8.65 10.16 4.77
C THR A 318 9.20 8.79 4.38
N ALA A 319 10.51 8.60 4.46
CA ALA A 319 11.07 7.25 4.60
C ALA A 319 10.57 6.60 5.91
N TRP A 320 10.78 5.30 6.05
CA TRP A 320 10.64 4.66 7.35
C TRP A 320 11.65 5.27 8.33
N GLN A 321 11.17 5.54 9.53
CA GLN A 321 11.92 6.18 10.60
C GLN A 321 11.90 5.28 11.82
N ALA A 322 12.96 5.36 12.61
CA ALA A 322 12.94 4.84 13.96
C ALA A 322 11.91 5.61 14.81
N PRO A 323 11.24 4.94 15.75
CA PRO A 323 10.29 5.60 16.62
C PRO A 323 10.99 6.71 17.41
N ALA A 324 10.31 7.85 17.54
CA ALA A 324 10.90 9.01 18.22
C ALA A 324 11.40 8.63 19.63
N PRO A 325 12.54 9.17 20.09
CA PRO A 325 13.05 8.87 21.42
C PRO A 325 12.01 9.17 22.50
N GLY A 326 11.65 8.18 23.31
CA GLY A 326 10.63 8.32 24.34
C GLY A 326 9.20 8.05 23.88
N THR A 327 8.96 7.81 22.59
CA THR A 327 7.76 7.07 22.17
C THR A 327 7.84 5.72 22.86
N PRO A 328 6.86 5.34 23.70
CA PRO A 328 6.91 4.04 24.34
C PRO A 328 6.96 3.01 23.22
N LYS A 329 8.13 2.36 23.04
CA LYS A 329 8.20 1.08 22.32
C LYS A 329 7.07 0.25 22.90
N PRO A 330 6.18 -0.36 22.09
CA PRO A 330 5.06 -1.15 22.60
C PRO A 330 5.58 -2.04 23.73
N GLY A 331 5.33 -1.60 24.96
CA GLY A 331 6.12 -2.03 26.09
C GLY A 331 5.61 -3.39 26.49
N ALA A 332 6.53 -4.35 26.62
CA ALA A 332 6.21 -5.65 27.17
C ALA A 332 5.71 -5.59 28.62
N PHE A 333 5.53 -4.43 29.27
CA PHE A 333 4.81 -4.24 30.53
C PHE A 333 4.35 -2.78 30.68
N PHE A 334 3.12 -2.59 31.20
CA PHE A 334 2.69 -1.35 31.87
C PHE A 334 1.72 -1.70 33.00
N THR A 335 1.83 -0.96 34.11
CA THR A 335 0.94 -1.10 35.26
C THR A 335 -0.27 -0.20 35.07
N VAL A 336 -1.48 -0.77 35.11
CA VAL A 336 -2.72 0.01 35.10
C VAL A 336 -3.24 0.10 36.52
N THR A 337 -3.23 1.30 37.08
CA THR A 337 -4.05 1.62 38.26
C THR A 337 -5.37 2.17 37.75
N ALA A 338 -6.44 1.39 37.88
CA ALA A 338 -7.79 1.86 37.60
C ALA A 338 -8.38 2.44 38.90
N GLU A 339 -8.47 3.77 38.98
CA GLU A 339 -9.28 4.45 39.99
C GLU A 339 -10.56 4.97 39.33
N GLY A 340 -11.71 4.72 39.96
CA GLY A 340 -12.98 5.36 39.65
C GLY A 340 -13.87 4.60 38.67
N GLY A 341 -14.74 3.75 39.22
CA GLY A 341 -15.88 3.19 38.50
C GLY A 341 -16.71 2.34 39.46
N GLU A 342 -17.77 2.92 40.03
CA GLU A 342 -18.75 2.17 40.81
C GLU A 342 -19.45 1.14 39.90
N THR A 343 -19.16 -0.13 40.10
CA THR A 343 -19.93 -1.22 39.51
C THR A 343 -21.15 -1.49 40.38
N ALA A 344 -22.33 -1.55 39.75
CA ALA A 344 -23.57 -1.98 40.39
C ALA A 344 -23.37 -3.37 41.05
N THR A 345 -23.52 -3.37 42.36
CA THR A 345 -23.81 -4.50 43.26
C THR A 345 -23.46 -5.91 42.75
N GLY A 346 -22.35 -6.45 43.25
CA GLY A 346 -22.22 -7.90 43.48
C GLY A 346 -21.26 -8.65 42.57
N ALA A 347 -19.96 -8.34 42.62
CA ALA A 347 -18.92 -9.31 42.26
C ALA A 347 -17.62 -9.02 43.01
N ARG A 348 -17.05 -10.09 43.57
CA ARG A 348 -15.79 -10.10 44.33
C ARG A 348 -14.63 -9.56 43.50
N SER A 349 -13.73 -8.81 44.13
CA SER A 349 -12.43 -8.45 43.58
C SER A 349 -11.62 -9.73 43.27
N PHE A 350 -11.11 -9.83 42.05
CA PHE A 350 -10.07 -10.80 41.71
C PHE A 350 -8.75 -10.05 41.63
N ALA A 351 -7.90 -10.24 42.63
CA ALA A 351 -6.49 -9.91 42.53
C ALA A 351 -5.76 -11.12 41.94
N PHE A 352 -5.12 -10.97 40.79
CA PHE A 352 -4.15 -11.94 40.30
C PHE A 352 -2.76 -11.36 40.51
N SER A 353 -1.97 -12.00 41.36
CA SER A 353 -0.54 -11.75 41.48
C SER A 353 0.19 -12.72 40.57
N ILE A 354 0.94 -12.19 39.60
CA ILE A 354 1.91 -12.99 38.87
C ILE A 354 3.16 -13.04 39.77
N PRO A 355 3.66 -14.24 40.14
CA PRO A 355 4.87 -14.33 40.93
C PRO A 355 6.04 -13.67 40.17
N PRO A 356 6.96 -12.98 40.88
CA PRO A 356 8.09 -12.35 40.23
C PRO A 356 8.89 -13.39 39.45
N VAL A 357 9.11 -13.13 38.17
CA VAL A 357 10.06 -13.90 37.36
C VAL A 357 11.44 -13.61 37.94
N GLU A 358 12.07 -14.60 38.56
CA GLU A 358 13.43 -14.44 39.08
C GLU A 358 14.36 -13.98 37.94
N PRO A 359 15.21 -12.97 38.18
CA PRO A 359 16.16 -12.52 37.19
C PRO A 359 17.05 -13.70 36.78
N ARG A 360 17.10 -13.99 35.48
CA ARG A 360 18.08 -14.94 34.91
C ARG A 360 19.47 -14.47 35.33
N TRP A 361 20.08 -15.26 36.20
CA TRP A 361 21.45 -15.13 36.65
C TRP A 361 22.38 -15.10 35.42
N THR A 362 22.88 -13.93 35.05
CA THR A 362 24.02 -13.81 34.13
C THR A 362 25.25 -14.22 34.91
N GLY A 363 25.68 -15.47 34.71
CA GLY A 363 26.90 -15.99 35.30
C GLY A 363 28.09 -15.11 34.95
N ASN A 364 28.79 -14.65 35.98
CA ASN A 364 30.06 -13.94 35.88
C ASN A 364 31.05 -14.78 35.06
N ARG A 365 31.52 -14.21 33.94
CA ARG A 365 32.90 -14.43 33.49
C ARG A 365 33.77 -13.49 34.30
N ASP A 366 34.40 -14.04 35.34
CA ASP A 366 35.74 -13.66 35.79
C ASP A 366 36.20 -14.67 36.84
N LYS A 367 36.97 -15.65 36.38
CA LYS A 367 38.12 -16.29 37.04
C LYS A 367 38.87 -17.16 36.04
#